data_AF-A0A7R9ZKZ0-F1
#
_entry.id   AF-A0A7R9ZKZ0-F1
#
_cell.length_a   1.000
_cell.length_b   1.000
_cell.length_c   1.000
_cell.angle_alpha   90.00
_cell.angle_beta   90.00
_cell.angle_gamma   90.00
#
_symmetry.space_group_name_H-M   'P 1'
#
loop_
_entity.id
_entity.type
_entity.pdbx_description
1 polymer ?
#
loop_
_entity_poly.entity_id
_entity_poly.type
_entity_poly.pdbx_seq_one_letter_code
_entity_poly.pdbx_strand_id
1 'polypeptide(L)'
;KHRVYGVIGRSSTGTTEDGNDGASPSSPNATWYHAFDTDRMGNYHRATFSNNATFLAITNSFLVHLENCCAGPDNPLEYILDVPLSDLSAMLVGKFNNIDNSKKTNFQKTLEEVWHIDLANSPPIQMERLAQIYHGPLIAFSMFAQYANTFGNQTQHAIERMAQSRSNARFVNVRRHIAALGECSSTAKRLTVGICDDSNPNGHRCSGAHGGHPTLGAWDAMEAVHDILGQSST
;
A
#
# COMPACT_ATOMS: atom_id res chain seq x y z
N LYS A 1 -17.67 16.89 0.67
CA LYS A 1 -17.54 15.71 1.58
C LYS A 1 -16.05 15.49 1.82
N HIS A 2 -15.60 15.41 3.06
CA HIS A 2 -14.22 15.00 3.39
C HIS A 2 -13.98 13.62 2.76
N ARG A 3 -12.85 13.44 2.07
CA ARG A 3 -12.49 12.16 1.47
C ARG A 3 -11.29 11.60 2.22
N VAL A 4 -11.44 10.44 2.84
CA VAL A 4 -10.37 9.77 3.57
C VAL A 4 -10.01 8.49 2.82
N TYR A 5 -8.73 8.33 2.50
CA TYR A 5 -8.20 7.18 1.77
C TYR A 5 -7.25 6.41 2.68
N GLY A 6 -7.52 5.13 2.92
CA GLY A 6 -6.62 4.26 3.68
C GLY A 6 -5.76 3.41 2.74
N VAL A 7 -4.46 3.34 2.97
CA VAL A 7 -3.55 2.40 2.30
C VAL A 7 -2.99 1.44 3.33
N ILE A 8 -3.12 0.14 3.08
CA ILE A 8 -2.50 -0.90 3.90
C ILE A 8 -1.54 -1.65 3.00
N GLY A 9 -0.23 -1.58 3.29
CA GLY A 9 0.78 -2.15 2.40
C GLY A 9 2.08 -2.55 3.09
N ARG A 10 3.07 -2.94 2.30
CA ARG A 10 4.45 -3.19 2.73
C ARG A 10 5.33 -2.10 2.12
N SER A 11 6.27 -1.55 2.90
CA SER A 11 7.41 -0.83 2.33
C SER A 11 8.48 -1.84 1.89
N SER A 12 8.96 -1.74 0.65
CA SER A 12 10.04 -2.59 0.15
C SER A 12 11.42 -2.20 0.68
N THR A 13 11.55 -1.16 1.51
CA THR A 13 12.84 -0.71 2.05
C THR A 13 13.10 -1.31 3.43
N GLY A 14 13.78 -2.46 3.43
CA GLY A 14 14.57 -2.88 4.59
C GLY A 14 15.89 -2.11 4.58
N THR A 15 15.85 -0.86 5.01
CA THR A 15 16.94 0.01 5.50
C THR A 15 16.32 1.38 5.64
N THR A 16 15.99 1.78 6.87
CA THR A 16 15.90 3.20 7.21
C THR A 16 17.32 3.73 7.19
N GLU A 17 17.78 4.14 6.01
CA GLU A 17 18.72 5.25 5.98
C GLU A 17 17.88 6.49 6.21
N ASP A 18 18.22 7.24 7.25
CA ASP A 18 17.77 8.62 7.46
C ASP A 18 18.34 9.49 6.33
N GLY A 19 17.81 9.29 5.13
CA GLY A 19 18.13 10.02 3.92
C GLY A 19 17.35 11.32 3.92
N ASN A 20 17.94 12.34 4.53
CA ASN A 20 17.56 13.74 4.34
C ASN A 20 17.94 14.16 2.90
N ASP A 21 17.33 13.54 1.89
CA ASP A 21 17.52 13.91 0.50
C ASP A 21 16.65 15.13 0.20
N GLY A 22 17.30 16.29 0.29
CA GLY A 22 16.76 17.61 -0.01
C GLY A 22 16.39 17.80 -1.48
N ALA A 23 15.48 17.00 -2.02
CA ALA A 23 14.73 17.33 -3.21
C ALA A 23 13.55 18.21 -2.81
N SER A 24 13.79 19.51 -2.65
CA SER A 24 12.72 20.51 -2.62
C SER A 24 12.07 20.55 -4.01
N PRO A 25 10.80 20.17 -4.19
CA PRO A 25 10.11 20.40 -5.45
C PRO A 25 9.73 21.88 -5.48
N SER A 26 10.48 22.67 -6.24
CA SER A 26 10.19 24.08 -6.51
C SER A 26 8.98 24.26 -7.44
N SER A 27 7.86 23.60 -7.14
CA SER A 27 6.57 23.90 -7.76
C SER A 27 5.84 24.94 -6.88
N PRO A 28 5.73 26.20 -7.34
CA PRO A 28 5.23 27.31 -6.51
C PRO A 28 3.73 27.24 -6.17
N ASN A 29 2.99 26.22 -6.63
CA ASN A 29 1.56 26.05 -6.36
C ASN A 29 1.22 24.79 -5.56
N ALA A 30 2.23 24.18 -4.96
CA ALA A 30 2.15 22.91 -4.29
C ALA A 30 2.42 23.12 -2.78
N THR A 31 1.50 23.77 -2.07
CA THR A 31 1.45 23.72 -0.60
C THR A 31 1.03 22.31 -0.19
N TRP A 32 1.94 21.36 -0.32
CA TRP A 32 1.81 20.03 0.26
C TRP A 32 2.61 20.02 1.56
N TYR A 33 2.18 19.15 2.47
CA TYR A 33 2.77 18.85 3.78
C TYR A 33 2.29 19.72 4.94
N HIS A 34 1.20 19.27 5.57
CA HIS A 34 1.19 19.19 7.02
C HIS A 34 1.83 17.85 7.41
N ALA A 35 2.67 17.90 8.45
CA ALA A 35 3.62 16.88 8.91
C ALA A 35 3.17 15.41 8.76
N PHE A 36 4.10 14.55 8.34
CA PHE A 36 3.99 13.12 8.63
C PHE A 36 4.16 12.95 10.13
N ASP A 37 3.05 12.78 10.86
CA ASP A 37 3.10 12.33 12.24
C ASP A 37 3.39 10.83 12.21
N THR A 38 4.67 10.47 12.33
CA THR A 38 5.08 9.07 12.45
C THR A 38 4.88 8.65 13.90
N ASP A 39 4.07 7.62 14.14
CA ASP A 39 4.07 6.95 15.44
C ASP A 39 5.47 6.39 15.76
N ARG A 40 5.68 5.95 17.01
CA ARG A 40 6.95 5.34 17.45
C ARG A 40 7.38 4.10 16.64
N MET A 41 6.56 3.63 15.70
CA MET A 41 6.84 2.50 14.82
C MET A 41 7.21 2.92 13.39
N GLY A 42 7.11 4.20 13.02
CA GLY A 42 7.49 4.72 11.71
C GLY A 42 6.64 4.20 10.54
N ASN A 43 5.49 3.60 10.85
CA ASN A 43 4.73 2.76 9.92
C ASN A 43 3.37 3.33 9.57
N TYR A 44 2.90 4.35 10.30
CA TYR A 44 1.71 5.13 9.99
C TYR A 44 2.08 6.49 9.43
N HIS A 45 1.35 6.92 8.40
CA HIS A 45 1.51 8.19 7.72
C HIS A 45 0.15 8.82 7.48
N ARG A 46 0.03 10.10 7.81
CA ARG A 46 -1.14 10.91 7.53
C ARG A 46 -0.74 12.14 6.74
N ALA A 47 -1.46 12.42 5.67
CA ALA A 47 -1.31 13.65 4.89
C ALA A 47 -2.69 14.22 4.58
N THR A 48 -2.91 15.49 4.92
CA THR A 48 -4.12 16.22 4.52
C THR A 48 -3.77 17.25 3.46
N PHE A 49 -4.57 17.28 2.41
CA PHE A 49 -4.38 18.10 1.22
C PHE A 49 -5.23 19.37 1.29
N SER A 50 -4.88 20.39 0.49
CA SER A 50 -5.58 21.69 0.48
C SER A 50 -7.06 21.62 0.09
N ASN A 51 -7.49 20.54 -0.54
CA ASN A 51 -8.89 20.25 -0.86
C ASN A 51 -9.62 19.45 0.24
N ASN A 52 -9.04 19.35 1.45
CA ASN A 52 -9.52 18.59 2.60
C ASN A 52 -9.60 17.06 2.37
N ALA A 53 -8.96 16.53 1.33
CA ALA A 53 -8.75 15.09 1.23
C ALA A 53 -7.64 14.67 2.19
N THR A 54 -7.81 13.52 2.84
CA THR A 54 -6.83 12.94 3.75
C THR A 54 -6.38 11.58 3.24
N PHE A 55 -5.08 11.39 3.17
CA PHE A 55 -4.42 10.14 2.86
C PHE A 55 -3.84 9.55 4.14
N LEU A 56 -4.23 8.33 4.46
CA LEU A 56 -3.73 7.53 5.56
C LEU A 56 -2.99 6.35 4.96
N ALA A 57 -1.77 6.09 5.38
CA ALA A 57 -1.03 4.91 4.97
C ALA A 57 -0.45 4.20 6.18
N ILE A 58 -0.66 2.89 6.21
CA ILE A 58 -0.01 1.98 7.15
C ILE A 58 0.86 1.04 6.33
N THR A 59 2.14 0.96 6.65
CA THR A 59 3.07 0.00 6.07
C THR A 59 3.61 -0.94 7.13
N ASN A 60 3.96 -2.18 6.75
CA ASN A 60 4.58 -3.16 7.66
C ASN A 60 3.80 -3.34 8.97
N SER A 61 2.47 -3.32 8.89
CA SER A 61 1.61 -3.36 10.06
C SER A 61 1.49 -4.76 10.64
N PHE A 62 1.53 -4.87 11.97
CA PHE A 62 1.18 -6.10 12.67
C PHE A 62 -0.31 -6.40 12.66
N LEU A 63 -1.15 -5.41 12.34
CA LEU A 63 -2.62 -5.52 12.35
C LEU A 63 -3.13 -6.72 11.57
N VAL A 64 -2.45 -7.05 10.47
CA VAL A 64 -2.83 -8.16 9.60
C VAL A 64 -2.73 -9.50 10.33
N HIS A 65 -1.98 -9.59 11.43
CA HIS A 65 -1.80 -10.81 12.23
C HIS A 65 -2.61 -10.82 13.53
N LEU A 66 -3.43 -9.81 13.82
CA LEU A 66 -4.27 -9.85 15.02
C LEU A 66 -5.49 -10.73 14.76
N GLU A 67 -5.72 -11.73 15.60
CA GLU A 67 -6.88 -12.64 15.51
C GLU A 67 -8.22 -11.86 15.51
N ASN A 68 -8.24 -10.75 16.25
CA ASN A 68 -9.37 -9.81 16.34
C ASN A 68 -9.10 -8.49 15.63
N CYS A 69 -8.25 -8.45 14.59
CA CYS A 69 -7.81 -7.21 13.90
C CYS A 69 -8.90 -6.23 13.50
N CYS A 70 -10.16 -6.69 13.53
CA CYS A 70 -11.22 -6.20 12.69
C CYS A 70 -12.62 -6.49 13.28
N ALA A 71 -12.73 -6.95 14.52
CA ALA A 71 -14.01 -7.30 15.15
C ALA A 71 -14.29 -6.44 16.39
N GLY A 72 -15.47 -5.83 16.44
CA GLY A 72 -15.95 -5.09 17.62
C GLY A 72 -15.60 -3.60 17.63
N PRO A 73 -16.04 -2.87 18.68
CA PRO A 73 -15.80 -1.44 18.86
C PRO A 73 -14.32 -1.10 19.13
N ASP A 74 -13.52 -2.10 19.50
CA ASP A 74 -12.08 -1.97 19.72
C ASP A 74 -11.28 -2.39 18.48
N ASN A 75 -11.81 -2.15 17.27
CA ASN A 75 -11.19 -2.54 16.00
C ASN A 75 -9.76 -1.97 15.91
N PRO A 76 -8.71 -2.81 15.99
CA PRO A 76 -7.33 -2.36 15.96
C PRO A 76 -6.99 -1.52 14.71
N LEU A 77 -7.65 -1.78 13.57
CA LEU A 77 -7.45 -1.00 12.36
C LEU A 77 -8.00 0.43 12.50
N GLU A 78 -9.17 0.61 13.12
CA GLU A 78 -9.72 1.96 13.39
C GLU A 78 -8.89 2.70 14.42
N TYR A 79 -8.38 1.99 15.44
CA TYR A 79 -7.50 2.55 16.44
C TYR A 79 -6.20 3.10 15.83
N ILE A 80 -5.55 2.35 14.94
CA ILE A 80 -4.31 2.82 14.29
C ILE A 80 -4.59 3.91 13.25
N LEU A 81 -5.68 3.80 12.51
CA LEU A 81 -6.04 4.82 11.52
C LEU A 81 -6.54 6.12 12.16
N ASP A 82 -6.93 6.09 13.43
CA ASP A 82 -7.59 7.19 14.15
C ASP A 82 -8.83 7.72 13.39
N VAL A 83 -9.51 6.81 12.67
CA VAL A 83 -10.76 7.08 11.96
C VAL A 83 -11.62 5.82 11.91
N PRO A 84 -12.96 5.94 12.00
CA PRO A 84 -13.86 4.83 11.71
C PRO A 84 -13.68 4.32 10.28
N LEU A 85 -13.75 3.01 10.06
CA LEU A 85 -13.71 2.42 8.72
C LEU A 85 -14.89 2.89 7.86
N SER A 86 -16.03 3.22 8.50
CA SER A 86 -17.20 3.80 7.83
C SER A 86 -16.92 5.15 7.18
N ASP A 87 -15.91 5.87 7.65
CA ASP A 87 -15.59 7.22 7.19
C ASP A 87 -14.56 7.19 6.04
N LEU A 88 -13.96 6.02 5.76
CA LEU A 88 -13.07 5.82 4.64
C LEU A 88 -13.84 5.78 3.32
N SER A 89 -13.50 6.71 2.43
CA SER A 89 -14.04 6.78 1.06
C SER A 89 -13.54 5.64 0.18
N ALA A 90 -12.31 5.17 0.39
CA ALA A 90 -11.78 3.96 -0.24
C ALA A 90 -10.61 3.41 0.59
N MET A 91 -10.35 2.12 0.42
CA MET A 91 -9.19 1.44 0.97
C MET A 91 -8.38 0.79 -0.15
N LEU A 92 -7.10 1.13 -0.23
CA LEU A 92 -6.13 0.52 -1.12
C LEU A 92 -5.32 -0.50 -0.33
N VAL A 93 -5.22 -1.71 -0.84
CA VAL A 93 -4.65 -2.83 -0.10
C VAL A 93 -3.60 -3.53 -0.94
N GLY A 94 -2.38 -3.57 -0.42
CA GLY A 94 -1.30 -4.37 -0.95
C GLY A 94 -1.40 -5.84 -0.53
N LYS A 95 -0.31 -6.58 -0.70
CA LYS A 95 -0.24 -7.97 -0.23
C LYS A 95 -0.20 -8.03 1.30
N PHE A 96 -1.02 -8.90 1.89
CA PHE A 96 -0.77 -9.39 3.25
C PHE A 96 0.37 -10.42 3.23
N ASN A 97 1.44 -10.13 3.98
CA ASN A 97 2.56 -11.06 4.04
C ASN A 97 2.15 -12.31 4.82
N ASN A 98 2.41 -13.50 4.26
CA ASN A 98 2.40 -14.72 5.06
C ASN A 98 3.58 -14.72 6.04
N ILE A 99 3.46 -15.50 7.11
CA ILE A 99 4.52 -15.69 8.09
C ILE A 99 5.82 -16.13 7.42
N ASP A 100 5.75 -16.98 6.39
CA ASP A 100 6.94 -17.51 5.72
C ASP A 100 7.78 -16.41 5.08
N ASN A 101 7.15 -15.35 4.56
CA ASN A 101 7.86 -14.19 4.01
C ASN A 101 8.43 -13.27 5.10
N SER A 102 7.99 -13.44 6.35
CA SER A 102 8.43 -12.65 7.51
C SER A 102 9.48 -13.38 8.34
N LYS A 103 9.71 -14.68 8.12
CA LYS A 103 10.69 -15.48 8.87
C LYS A 103 12.09 -14.86 8.82
N LYS A 104 12.74 -14.77 9.98
CA LYS A 104 14.11 -14.23 10.19
C LYS A 104 14.26 -12.75 9.82
N THR A 105 13.17 -11.99 9.74
CA THR A 105 13.22 -10.54 9.52
C THR A 105 13.07 -9.78 10.84
N ASN A 106 13.51 -8.52 10.88
CA ASN A 106 13.25 -7.64 12.02
C ASN A 106 11.75 -7.46 12.30
N PHE A 107 10.91 -7.63 11.27
CA PHE A 107 9.46 -7.61 11.41
C PHE A 107 8.98 -8.78 12.28
N GLN A 108 9.39 -10.02 12.01
CA GLN A 108 9.06 -11.17 12.89
C GLN A 108 9.51 -10.90 14.33
N LYS A 109 10.77 -10.47 14.51
CA LYS A 109 11.33 -10.20 15.84
C LYS A 109 10.48 -9.17 16.61
N THR A 110 10.09 -8.10 15.93
CA THR A 110 9.25 -7.06 16.53
C THR A 110 7.88 -7.62 16.94
N LEU A 111 7.25 -8.42 16.08
CA LEU A 111 5.95 -9.03 16.37
C LEU A 111 5.99 -9.97 17.58
N GLU A 112 7.00 -10.83 17.67
CA GLU A 112 7.10 -11.84 18.72
C GLU A 112 7.62 -11.26 20.05
N GLU A 113 8.64 -10.39 20.01
CA GLU A 113 9.30 -9.89 21.22
C GLU A 113 8.63 -8.64 21.81
N VAL A 114 8.09 -7.74 20.96
CA VAL A 114 7.50 -6.47 21.41
C VAL A 114 5.98 -6.60 21.54
N TRP A 115 5.34 -7.21 20.54
CA TRP A 115 3.88 -7.32 20.50
C TRP A 115 3.35 -8.65 21.02
N HIS A 116 4.23 -9.61 21.31
CA HIS A 116 3.87 -10.94 21.79
C HIS A 116 2.84 -11.66 20.90
N ILE A 117 2.89 -11.42 19.59
CA ILE A 117 2.02 -12.06 18.61
C ILE A 117 2.64 -13.40 18.24
N ASP A 118 1.91 -14.48 18.52
CA ASP A 118 2.28 -15.82 18.08
C ASP A 118 1.95 -16.01 16.59
N LEU A 119 2.93 -15.69 15.74
CA LEU A 119 2.73 -15.77 14.30
C LEU A 119 2.44 -17.19 13.81
N ALA A 120 2.89 -18.22 14.53
CA ALA A 120 2.65 -19.62 14.14
C ALA A 120 1.15 -19.95 14.19
N ASN A 121 0.43 -19.34 15.13
CA ASN A 121 -1.01 -19.51 15.32
C ASN A 121 -1.84 -18.32 14.81
N SER A 122 -1.19 -17.25 14.35
CA SER A 122 -1.84 -16.01 13.88
C SER A 122 -1.58 -15.76 12.40
N PRO A 123 -2.25 -16.51 11.50
CA PRO A 123 -2.09 -16.30 10.06
C PRO A 123 -2.52 -14.88 9.69
N PRO A 124 -1.94 -14.29 8.63
CA PRO A 124 -2.39 -12.98 8.17
C PRO A 124 -3.86 -13.05 7.75
N ILE A 125 -4.56 -11.92 7.92
CA ILE A 125 -5.90 -11.71 7.41
C ILE A 125 -5.93 -11.99 5.90
N GLN A 126 -6.96 -12.70 5.47
CA GLN A 126 -7.22 -12.92 4.06
C GLN A 126 -8.02 -11.74 3.48
N MET A 127 -7.90 -11.51 2.17
CA MET A 127 -8.61 -10.41 1.50
C MET A 127 -10.14 -10.53 1.67
N GLU A 128 -10.66 -11.75 1.62
CA GLU A 128 -12.08 -12.06 1.83
C GLU A 128 -12.55 -11.66 3.23
N ARG A 129 -11.71 -11.87 4.25
CA ARG A 129 -12.02 -11.44 5.61
C ARG A 129 -12.01 -9.92 5.70
N LEU A 130 -10.99 -9.24 5.17
CA LEU A 130 -10.99 -7.76 5.15
C LEU A 130 -12.26 -7.20 4.51
N ALA A 131 -12.70 -7.78 3.40
CA ALA A 131 -13.92 -7.37 2.71
C ALA A 131 -15.21 -7.62 3.51
N GLN A 132 -15.23 -8.56 4.46
CA GLN A 132 -16.38 -8.71 5.36
C GLN A 132 -16.46 -7.58 6.39
N ILE A 133 -15.32 -6.97 6.74
CA ILE A 133 -15.22 -5.94 7.79
C ILE A 133 -15.37 -4.55 7.20
N TYR A 134 -14.60 -4.26 6.14
CA TYR A 134 -14.68 -2.99 5.45
C TYR A 134 -15.68 -3.12 4.32
N HIS A 135 -16.77 -2.35 4.33
CA HIS A 135 -17.83 -2.39 3.32
C HIS A 135 -17.66 -1.36 2.18
N GLY A 136 -16.76 -0.38 2.34
CA GLY A 136 -16.52 0.67 1.35
C GLY A 136 -15.69 0.24 0.13
N PRO A 137 -15.39 1.13 -0.82
CA PRO A 137 -14.58 0.81 -2.01
C PRO A 137 -13.23 0.17 -1.70
N LEU A 138 -13.00 -1.07 -2.16
CA LEU A 138 -11.80 -1.86 -1.88
C LEU A 138 -10.96 -2.04 -3.16
N ILE A 139 -9.72 -1.57 -3.14
CA ILE A 139 -8.81 -1.61 -4.30
C ILE A 139 -7.58 -2.41 -3.94
N ALA A 140 -7.49 -3.64 -4.45
CA ALA A 140 -6.28 -4.43 -4.30
C ALA A 140 -5.24 -4.02 -5.33
N PHE A 141 -3.99 -3.90 -4.89
CA PHE A 141 -2.95 -3.24 -5.65
C PHE A 141 -1.71 -4.11 -5.78
N SER A 142 -1.36 -4.49 -7.03
CA SER A 142 -0.28 -5.44 -7.31
C SER A 142 1.08 -4.72 -7.40
N MET A 143 1.87 -4.79 -6.32
CA MET A 143 3.27 -4.30 -6.29
C MET A 143 4.30 -5.43 -6.10
N PHE A 144 3.95 -6.65 -6.53
CA PHE A 144 4.81 -7.83 -6.37
C PHE A 144 6.11 -7.71 -7.19
N ALA A 145 7.15 -8.46 -6.83
CA ALA A 145 8.30 -8.68 -7.70
C ALA A 145 7.97 -9.69 -8.81
N GLN A 146 8.76 -9.77 -9.90
CA GLN A 146 8.49 -10.66 -11.03
C GLN A 146 8.33 -12.13 -10.61
N TYR A 147 9.23 -12.60 -9.75
CA TYR A 147 9.21 -13.96 -9.22
C TYR A 147 7.98 -14.26 -8.33
N ALA A 148 7.23 -13.22 -7.95
CA ALA A 148 6.03 -13.30 -7.13
C ALA A 148 4.73 -13.09 -7.93
N ASN A 149 4.78 -13.15 -9.28
CA ASN A 149 3.59 -12.99 -10.14
C ASN A 149 2.45 -13.95 -9.80
N THR A 150 2.75 -15.17 -9.34
CA THR A 150 1.72 -16.13 -8.88
C THR A 150 0.84 -15.54 -7.79
N PHE A 151 1.41 -14.76 -6.86
CA PHE A 151 0.63 -14.07 -5.82
C PHE A 151 -0.23 -12.94 -6.38
N GLY A 152 0.29 -12.21 -7.38
CA GLY A 152 -0.46 -11.21 -8.12
C GLY A 152 -1.71 -11.82 -8.75
N ASN A 153 -1.56 -12.94 -9.45
CA ASN A 153 -2.66 -13.67 -10.08
C ASN A 153 -3.65 -14.22 -9.04
N GLN A 154 -3.17 -14.73 -7.91
CA GLN A 154 -4.04 -15.19 -6.82
C GLN A 154 -4.87 -14.05 -6.23
N THR A 155 -4.25 -12.89 -6.01
CA THR A 155 -4.94 -11.69 -5.50
C THR A 155 -5.95 -11.17 -6.52
N GLN A 156 -5.57 -11.15 -7.80
CA GLN A 156 -6.47 -10.81 -8.89
C GLN A 156 -7.71 -11.71 -8.89
N HIS A 157 -7.52 -13.03 -8.90
CA HIS A 157 -8.63 -13.98 -8.89
C HIS A 157 -9.50 -13.87 -7.65
N ALA A 158 -8.91 -13.63 -6.47
CA ALA A 158 -9.68 -13.41 -5.24
C ALA A 158 -10.60 -12.18 -5.36
N ILE A 159 -10.08 -11.08 -5.89
CA ILE A 159 -10.84 -9.85 -6.08
C ILE A 159 -11.88 -9.98 -7.21
N GLU A 160 -11.56 -10.67 -8.30
CA GLU A 160 -12.52 -10.94 -9.38
C GLU A 160 -13.69 -11.79 -8.88
N ARG A 161 -13.43 -12.83 -8.08
CA ARG A 161 -14.49 -13.61 -7.42
C ARG A 161 -15.32 -12.74 -6.47
N MET A 162 -14.65 -11.93 -5.66
CA MET A 162 -15.32 -11.02 -4.74
C MET A 162 -16.18 -9.98 -5.47
N ALA A 163 -15.73 -9.50 -6.64
CA ALA A 163 -16.46 -8.53 -7.43
C ALA A 163 -17.83 -9.03 -7.93
N GLN A 164 -18.05 -10.35 -7.95
CA GLN A 164 -19.35 -10.96 -8.28
C GLN A 164 -20.43 -10.68 -7.22
N SER A 165 -20.04 -10.54 -5.95
CA SER A 165 -20.95 -10.22 -4.84
C SER A 165 -20.77 -8.79 -4.32
N ARG A 166 -19.68 -8.14 -4.69
CA ARG A 166 -19.27 -6.82 -4.22
C ARG A 166 -18.82 -5.93 -5.37
N SER A 167 -19.75 -5.16 -5.91
CA SER A 167 -19.51 -4.29 -7.08
C SER A 167 -18.45 -3.21 -6.86
N ASN A 168 -18.10 -2.87 -5.60
CA ASN A 168 -17.10 -1.86 -5.24
C ASN A 168 -15.70 -2.43 -4.92
N ALA A 169 -15.37 -3.65 -5.39
CA ALA A 169 -14.03 -4.22 -5.32
C ALA A 169 -13.31 -4.18 -6.68
N ARG A 170 -12.04 -3.75 -6.72
CA ARG A 170 -11.22 -3.71 -7.96
C ARG A 170 -9.80 -4.19 -7.72
N PHE A 171 -9.20 -4.75 -8.75
CA PHE A 171 -7.78 -5.13 -8.77
C PHE A 171 -7.03 -4.24 -9.76
N VAL A 172 -5.90 -3.69 -9.33
CA VAL A 172 -5.02 -2.87 -10.16
C VAL A 172 -3.69 -3.58 -10.34
N ASN A 173 -3.40 -3.95 -11.59
CA ASN A 173 -2.13 -4.59 -11.96
C ASN A 173 -1.07 -3.56 -12.36
N VAL A 174 -0.36 -3.00 -11.37
CA VAL A 174 0.65 -1.95 -11.61
C VAL A 174 1.84 -2.47 -12.41
N ARG A 175 2.16 -3.76 -12.24
CA ARG A 175 3.27 -4.39 -12.98
C ARG A 175 3.05 -4.39 -14.50
N ARG A 176 1.85 -4.08 -15.00
CA ARG A 176 1.61 -3.86 -16.44
C ARG A 176 2.58 -2.84 -17.04
N HIS A 177 3.03 -1.88 -16.23
CA HIS A 177 3.95 -0.82 -16.65
C HIS A 177 5.40 -1.28 -16.76
N ILE A 178 5.79 -2.43 -16.17
CA ILE A 178 7.17 -2.94 -16.22
C ILE A 178 7.55 -3.37 -17.64
N ALA A 179 6.60 -3.86 -18.45
CA ALA A 179 6.89 -4.17 -19.85
C ALA A 179 7.39 -2.92 -20.61
N ALA A 180 6.77 -1.76 -20.35
CA ALA A 180 7.16 -0.48 -20.92
C ALA A 180 8.41 0.10 -20.25
N LEU A 181 8.40 0.25 -18.92
CA LEU A 181 9.43 0.95 -18.14
C LEU A 181 10.67 0.11 -17.82
N GLY A 182 10.55 -1.21 -17.73
CA GLY A 182 11.60 -2.09 -17.22
C GLY A 182 11.64 -2.22 -15.71
N GLU A 183 12.48 -3.15 -15.23
CA GLU A 183 12.90 -3.23 -13.83
C GLU A 183 14.24 -2.52 -13.66
N CYS A 184 14.38 -1.71 -12.61
CA CYS A 184 15.52 -0.81 -12.51
C CYS A 184 16.86 -1.46 -12.18
N SER A 185 16.83 -2.65 -11.60
CA SER A 185 18.02 -3.49 -11.42
C SER A 185 18.36 -4.35 -12.64
N SER A 186 17.62 -4.23 -13.77
CA SER A 186 17.93 -4.99 -14.99
C SER A 186 18.82 -4.17 -15.93
N THR A 187 20.02 -4.69 -16.18
CA THR A 187 21.02 -4.10 -17.09
C THR A 187 20.46 -3.82 -18.48
N ALA A 188 19.46 -4.60 -18.90
CA ALA A 188 18.83 -4.52 -20.21
C ALA A 188 17.96 -3.25 -20.42
N LYS A 189 17.36 -2.67 -19.37
CA LYS A 189 16.44 -1.53 -19.48
C LYS A 189 17.08 -0.18 -19.11
N ARG A 190 18.21 -0.20 -18.40
CA ARG A 190 19.07 1.00 -18.14
C ARG A 190 19.39 1.78 -19.43
N LEU A 191 19.48 1.07 -20.56
CA LEU A 191 19.79 1.66 -21.87
C LEU A 191 18.56 2.25 -22.59
N THR A 192 17.33 1.96 -22.16
CA THR A 192 16.10 2.28 -22.91
C THR A 192 15.27 3.41 -22.28
N VAL A 193 15.27 3.54 -20.94
CA VAL A 193 14.43 4.52 -20.21
C VAL A 193 15.16 5.79 -19.75
N GLY A 194 16.47 5.88 -19.94
CA GLY A 194 17.28 7.04 -19.52
C GLY A 194 17.75 6.97 -18.06
N ILE A 195 17.96 8.13 -17.43
CA ILE A 195 18.55 8.27 -16.08
C ILE A 195 17.61 7.65 -15.03
N CYS A 196 17.91 6.42 -14.65
CA CYS A 196 17.44 5.84 -13.41
C CYS A 196 18.41 6.25 -12.29
N ASP A 197 17.90 6.53 -11.10
CA ASP A 197 18.77 6.66 -9.93
C ASP A 197 19.41 5.29 -9.62
N ASP A 198 20.71 5.19 -9.92
CA ASP A 198 21.52 3.98 -9.79
C ASP A 198 22.17 3.86 -8.39
N SER A 199 21.85 4.75 -7.44
CA SER A 199 22.41 4.73 -6.08
C SER A 199 22.14 3.40 -5.34
N ASN A 200 21.09 2.68 -5.74
CA ASN A 200 20.75 1.37 -5.19
C ASN A 200 20.79 0.26 -6.28
N PRO A 201 21.85 -0.58 -6.34
CA PRO A 201 21.94 -1.68 -7.31
C PRO A 201 20.86 -2.77 -7.12
N ASN A 202 20.15 -2.75 -5.99
CA ASN A 202 19.00 -3.61 -5.69
C ASN A 202 17.65 -2.89 -5.90
N GLY A 203 17.65 -1.71 -6.54
CA GLY A 203 16.47 -0.91 -6.79
C GLY A 203 15.46 -1.63 -7.70
N HIS A 204 14.36 -2.10 -7.11
CA HIS A 204 13.30 -2.79 -7.85
C HIS A 204 12.47 -1.87 -8.76
N ARG A 205 12.62 -0.54 -8.65
CA ARG A 205 11.69 0.43 -9.27
C ARG A 205 12.44 1.60 -9.88
N CYS A 206 12.07 1.94 -11.11
CA CYS A 206 12.60 3.12 -11.77
C CYS A 206 11.90 4.38 -11.34
N SER A 207 12.71 5.38 -10.99
CA SER A 207 12.36 6.77 -10.76
C SER A 207 13.35 7.65 -11.51
N GLY A 208 12.84 8.61 -12.26
CA GLY A 208 13.62 9.66 -12.90
C GLY A 208 12.99 11.03 -12.66
N ALA A 209 13.52 12.06 -13.31
CA ALA A 209 13.08 13.46 -13.13
C ALA A 209 11.59 13.72 -13.45
N HIS A 210 10.94 12.81 -14.19
CA HIS A 210 9.53 12.90 -14.57
C HIS A 210 8.64 11.88 -13.84
N GLY A 211 9.14 11.26 -12.77
CA GLY A 211 8.46 10.19 -12.05
C GLY A 211 8.90 8.80 -12.49
N GLY A 212 8.13 7.79 -12.11
CA GLY A 212 8.53 6.40 -12.27
C GLY A 212 7.41 5.39 -12.08
N HIS A 213 7.78 4.12 -11.91
CA HIS A 213 6.81 3.04 -11.64
C HIS A 213 5.90 3.34 -10.42
N PRO A 214 6.39 3.89 -9.29
CA PRO A 214 5.52 4.31 -8.19
C PRO A 214 4.51 5.39 -8.60
N THR A 215 4.92 6.35 -9.43
CA THR A 215 4.05 7.44 -9.92
C THR A 215 2.92 6.90 -10.79
N LEU A 216 3.22 6.00 -11.73
CA LEU A 216 2.18 5.35 -12.55
C LEU A 216 1.24 4.51 -11.70
N GLY A 217 1.77 3.81 -10.69
CA GLY A 217 0.95 3.10 -9.74
C GLY A 217 0.00 4.02 -8.98
N ALA A 218 0.49 5.15 -8.46
CA ALA A 218 -0.37 6.11 -7.78
C ALA A 218 -1.49 6.62 -8.71
N TRP A 219 -1.19 6.88 -9.98
CA TRP A 219 -2.20 7.24 -10.98
C TRP A 219 -3.23 6.14 -11.22
N ASP A 220 -2.80 4.89 -11.46
CA ASP A 220 -3.72 3.76 -11.64
C ASP A 220 -4.64 3.56 -10.42
N ALA A 221 -4.10 3.73 -9.21
CA ALA A 221 -4.87 3.68 -7.98
C ALA A 221 -5.92 4.81 -7.91
N MET A 222 -5.53 6.04 -8.25
CA MET A 222 -6.44 7.19 -8.24
C MET A 222 -7.55 7.06 -9.29
N GLU A 223 -7.24 6.54 -10.48
CA GLU A 223 -8.23 6.22 -11.50
C GLU A 223 -9.20 5.15 -10.99
N ALA A 224 -8.71 4.06 -10.40
CA ALA A 224 -9.56 3.03 -9.84
C ALA A 224 -10.47 3.55 -8.71
N VAL A 225 -9.95 4.43 -7.84
CA VAL A 225 -10.75 5.13 -6.82
C VAL A 225 -11.84 5.96 -7.47
N HIS A 226 -11.48 6.78 -8.47
CA HIS A 226 -12.40 7.67 -9.15
C HIS A 226 -13.54 6.88 -9.83
N ASP A 227 -13.20 5.79 -10.52
CA ASP A 227 -14.16 4.95 -11.24
C ASP A 227 -15.18 4.31 -10.28
N ILE A 228 -14.73 3.75 -9.15
CA ILE A 228 -15.64 3.12 -8.18
C ILE A 228 -16.54 4.18 -7.51
N LEU A 229 -15.99 5.34 -7.17
CA LEU A 229 -16.76 6.41 -6.53
C LEU A 229 -17.74 7.08 -7.50
N GLY A 230 -17.38 7.20 -8.78
CA GLY A 230 -18.25 7.73 -9.83
C GLY A 230 -19.47 6.84 -10.08
N GLN A 231 -19.29 5.52 -10.06
CA GLN A 231 -20.39 4.55 -10.19
C GLN A 231 -21.37 4.57 -9.01
N SER A 232 -20.95 5.04 -7.84
CA SER A 232 -21.79 5.09 -6.63
C SER A 232 -22.72 6.30 -6.57
N SER A 233 -22.65 7.20 -7.55
CA SER A 233 -23.39 8.47 -7.59
C SER A 233 -24.56 8.49 -8.57
N THR A 234 -24.85 7.37 -9.23
CA THR A 234 -25.97 7.15 -10.16
C THR A 234 -26.92 6.12 -9.59
#